data_AF-A0A6I5P3I9-F1
#
_entry.id   AF-A0A6I5P3I9-F1
#
_cell.length_a   1.000
_cell.length_b   1.000
_cell.length_c   1.000
_cell.angle_alpha   90.00
_cell.angle_beta   90.00
_cell.angle_gamma   90.00
#
_symmetry.space_group_name_H-M   'P 1'
#
loop_
_entity.id
_entity.type
_entity.pdbx_description
1 polymer ?
#
loop_
_entity_poly.entity_id
_entity_poly.type
_entity_poly.pdbx_seq_one_letter_code
_entity_poly.pdbx_strand_id
1 'polypeptide(L)' 'MDSLTFEAFLARKLPLNLGLGACVILDNYSIHLDETIEELILQAGAKLICLPPYSPDLSTIENCFSKTKSLL' A
#
# COMPACT_ATOMS: atom_id res chain seq x y z
N MET A 1 9.59 -8.82 5.77
CA MET A 1 9.90 -7.43 5.39
C MET A 1 9.72 -6.58 6.63
N ASP A 2 10.73 -5.80 6.98
CA ASP A 2 10.70 -4.80 8.06
C ASP A 2 10.26 -3.41 7.52
N SER A 3 10.05 -2.45 8.43
CA SER A 3 9.58 -1.09 8.11
C SER A 3 10.51 -0.37 7.12
N LEU A 4 11.83 -0.42 7.36
CA LEU A 4 12.82 0.26 6.51
C LEU A 4 12.82 -0.29 5.08
N THR A 5 12.74 -1.61 4.94
CA THR A 5 12.65 -2.26 3.63
C THR A 5 11.38 -1.87 2.89
N PHE A 6 10.26 -1.73 3.61
CA PHE A 6 8.99 -1.31 3.03
C PHE A 6 9.00 0.16 2.60
N GLU A 7 9.50 1.04 3.44
CA GLU A 7 9.67 2.46 3.15
C GLU A 7 10.51 2.66 1.88
N ALA A 8 11.67 2.00 1.79
CA ALA A 8 12.52 2.06 0.61
C ALA A 8 11.81 1.52 -0.65
N PHE A 9 10.96 0.50 -0.50
CA PHE A 9 10.13 0.01 -1.60
C PHE A 9 9.13 1.06 -2.07
N LEU A 10 8.41 1.71 -1.14
CA LEU A 10 7.45 2.77 -1.46
C LEU A 10 8.12 3.97 -2.12
N ALA A 11 9.21 4.48 -1.54
CA ALA A 11 9.97 5.60 -2.09
C ALA A 11 10.42 5.35 -3.54
N ARG A 12 10.78 4.10 -3.87
CA ARG A 12 11.19 3.74 -5.23
C ARG A 12 10.02 3.52 -6.19
N LYS A 13 8.86 3.09 -5.70
CA LYS A 13 7.75 2.65 -6.56
C LYS A 13 6.63 3.66 -6.72
N LEU A 14 6.35 4.48 -5.70
CA LEU A 14 5.28 5.48 -5.72
C LEU A 14 5.47 6.55 -6.82
N PRO A 15 6.65 7.19 -6.99
CA PRO A 15 6.80 8.29 -7.94
C PRO A 15 6.59 7.89 -9.41
N LEU A 16 6.76 6.61 -9.73
CA LEU A 16 6.68 6.11 -11.11
C LEU A 16 5.25 5.78 -11.57
N ASN A 17 4.28 5.65 -10.65
CA ASN A 17 3.04 4.93 -10.93
C ASN A 17 1.76 5.67 -10.54
N LEU A 18 1.82 6.95 -10.15
CA LEU A 18 0.63 7.67 -9.66
C LEU A 18 0.13 8.70 -10.67
N GLY A 19 -1.15 8.58 -11.01
CA GLY A 19 -1.89 9.61 -11.73
C GLY A 19 -2.48 10.66 -10.77
N LEU A 20 -2.97 11.77 -11.32
CA LEU A 20 -3.68 12.80 -10.56
C LEU A 20 -4.83 12.20 -9.75
N GLY A 21 -4.84 12.46 -8.43
CA GLY A 21 -5.89 11.98 -7.53
C GLY A 21 -5.76 10.51 -7.09
N ALA A 22 -4.61 9.89 -7.33
CA ALA A 22 -4.37 8.50 -6.91
C ALA A 22 -4.48 8.32 -5.38
N CYS A 23 -4.86 7.12 -4.98
CA CYS A 23 -4.95 6.71 -3.59
C CYS A 23 -4.12 5.44 -3.38
N VAL A 24 -3.38 5.39 -2.28
CA VAL A 24 -2.64 4.22 -1.83
C VAL A 24 -3.45 3.58 -0.71
N ILE A 25 -3.84 2.33 -0.91
CA ILE A 25 -4.59 1.56 0.07
C ILE A 25 -3.64 0.56 0.72
N LEU A 26 -3.50 0.63 2.05
CA LEU A 26 -2.69 -0.28 2.84
C LEU A 26 -3.58 -1.03 3.84
N ASP A 27 -3.24 -2.28 4.15
CA ASP A 27 -3.86 -2.98 5.27
C ASP A 27 -3.30 -2.47 6.61
N ASN A 28 -3.91 -2.88 7.72
CA ASN A 28 -3.55 -2.44 9.06
C ASN A 28 -2.31 -3.16 9.64
N TYR A 29 -1.35 -3.53 8.80
CA TYR A 29 -0.12 -4.15 9.27
C TYR A 29 0.79 -3.10 9.94
N SER A 30 1.45 -3.45 11.04
CA SER A 30 2.12 -2.46 11.90
C SER A 30 3.24 -1.67 11.21
N ILE A 31 3.88 -2.23 10.18
CA ILE A 31 4.91 -1.53 9.40
C ILE A 31 4.33 -0.46 8.45
N HIS A 32 3.01 -0.46 8.22
CA HIS A 32 2.33 0.53 7.39
C HIS A 32 1.90 1.76 8.19
N LEU A 33 1.94 1.69 9.52
CA LEU A 33 1.46 2.72 10.44
C LEU A 33 2.57 3.72 10.84
N ASP A 34 3.66 3.76 10.09
CA ASP A 34 4.77 4.67 10.30
C ASP A 34 4.46 6.04 9.67
N GLU A 35 4.69 7.13 10.40
CA GLU A 35 4.43 8.50 9.93
C GLU A 35 5.17 8.80 8.61
N THR A 36 6.36 8.21 8.42
CA THR A 36 7.19 8.37 7.22
C THR A 36 6.48 7.86 5.97
N ILE A 37 5.65 6.81 6.10
CA ILE A 37 4.90 6.23 4.98
C ILE A 37 3.83 7.19 4.48
N GLU A 38 3.13 7.87 5.40
CA GLU A 38 2.14 8.88 5.04
C GLU A 38 2.78 10.06 4.32
N GLU A 39 3.91 10.56 4.83
CA GLU A 39 4.66 11.65 4.20
C GLU A 39 5.12 11.30 2.78
N LEU A 40 5.66 10.09 2.57
CA LEU A 40 6.09 9.63 1.24
C LEU A 40 4.93 9.58 0.25
N ILE A 41 3.75 9.12 0.69
CA ILE A 41 2.57 9.03 -0.16
C ILE A 41 2.02 10.42 -0.50
N LEU A 42 1.98 11.33 0.46
CA LEU A 42 1.57 12.71 0.26
C LEU A 42 2.53 13.46 -0.69
N GLN A 43 3.84 13.28 -0.52
CA GLN A 43 4.85 13.86 -1.42
C GLN A 43 4.75 13.33 -2.85
N ALA A 44 4.32 12.07 -3.01
CA ALA A 44 4.03 11.50 -4.31
C ALA A 44 2.69 11.98 -4.92
N GLY A 45 1.96 12.87 -4.24
CA GLY A 45 0.70 13.44 -4.71
C GLY A 45 -0.51 12.51 -4.57
N ALA A 46 -0.40 11.48 -3.73
CA ALA A 46 -1.46 10.53 -3.45
C ALA A 46 -2.03 10.66 -2.03
N LYS A 47 -3.20 10.07 -1.82
CA LYS A 47 -3.83 9.97 -0.50
C LYS A 47 -3.60 8.58 0.09
N LEU A 48 -3.27 8.49 1.38
CA LEU A 48 -3.21 7.23 2.10
C LEU A 48 -4.59 6.85 2.64
N ILE A 49 -4.99 5.59 2.45
CA ILE A 49 -6.18 4.97 3.04
C ILE A 49 -5.74 3.68 3.74
N CYS A 50 -5.84 3.65 5.07
CA CYS A 50 -5.61 2.43 5.84
C CYS A 50 -6.93 1.67 6.02
N LEU A 51 -6.93 0.37 5.73
CA LEU A 51 -8.10 -0.48 5.93
C LEU A 51 -8.31 -0.77 7.43
N PRO A 52 -9.57 -0.96 7.88
CA PRO A 52 -9.83 -1.43 9.24
C PRO A 52 -9.18 -2.81 9.49
N PRO A 53 -8.86 -3.14 10.76
CA PRO A 53 -8.36 -4.46 11.12
C PRO A 53 -9.27 -5.57 10.59
N TYR A 54 -8.68 -6.68 10.14
CA TYR A 54 -9.40 -7.88 9.69
C TYR A 54 -10.44 -7.63 8.59
N SER A 55 -10.16 -6.70 7.66
CA SER A 55 -11.05 -6.39 6.53
C SER A 55 -10.50 -6.87 5.17
N PRO A 56 -10.26 -8.19 4.99
CA PRO A 56 -9.70 -8.71 3.74
C PRO A 56 -10.64 -8.49 2.55
N ASP A 57 -11.96 -8.45 2.79
CA ASP A 57 -12.96 -8.19 1.75
C ASP A 57 -12.86 -6.79 1.13
N LEU A 58 -12.24 -5.84 1.85
CA LEU A 58 -11.98 -4.49 1.36
C LEU A 58 -10.65 -4.37 0.61
N SER A 59 -9.82 -5.42 0.65
CA SER A 59 -8.51 -5.42 0.01
C SER A 59 -8.61 -5.95 -1.42
N THR A 60 -8.46 -5.04 -2.39
CA THR A 60 -8.50 -5.39 -3.82
C THR A 60 -7.36 -6.34 -4.22
N ILE A 61 -6.25 -6.33 -3.48
CA ILE A 61 -5.09 -7.19 -3.77
C ILE A 61 -5.36 -8.66 -3.47
N GLU A 62 -6.20 -8.98 -2.47
CA GLU A 62 -6.54 -10.37 -2.12
C GLU A 62 -7.27 -11.07 -3.26
N ASN A 63 -8.21 -10.37 -3.93
CA ASN A 63 -8.90 -10.90 -5.10
C ASN A 63 -7.98 -11.02 -6.34
N CYS A 64 -6.94 -10.19 -6.44
CA CYS A 64 -5.93 -10.35 -7.47
C CYS A 64 -5.05 -11.58 -7.19
N PHE A 65 -4.61 -11.77 -5.95
CA PHE A 65 -3.80 -12.92 -5.55
C PHE A 65 -4.56 -14.24 -5.63
N SER A 66 -5.86 -14.28 -5.33
CA SER A 66 -6.67 -15.50 -5.44
C SER A 66 -6.63 -16.07 -6.87
N LYS A 67 -6.73 -15.20 -7.89
CA LYS A 67 -6.61 -15.58 -9.30
C LYS A 67 -5.22 -16.13 -9.62
N THR A 68 -4.16 -15.43 -9.19
CA THR A 68 -2.79 -15.89 -9.41
C THR A 68 -2.51 -17.22 -8.73
N LYS A 69 -2.97 -17.41 -7.48
CA LYS A 69 -2.86 -18.67 -6.74
C LYS A 69 -3.60 -19.81 -7.41
N SER A 70 -4.73 -19.56 -8.07
CA SER A 70 -5.46 -20.62 -8.79
C SER A 70 -4.74 -21.14 -10.04
N LEU A 71 -3.71 -20.41 -10.51
CA LEU A 71 -2.91 -20.73 -11.69
C LEU A 71 -1.53 -21.33 -11.33
N LEU A 72 -1.21 -21.42 -10.04
CA LEU A 72 0.02 -21.96 -9.47
C LEU A 72 -0.26 -23.32 -8.82
#